data_AF-A0A402AJH3-F1
#
_entry.id   AF-A0A402AJH3-F1
#
_cell.length_a   1.000
_cell.length_b   1.000
_cell.length_c   1.000
_cell.angle_alpha   90.00
_cell.angle_beta   90.00
_cell.angle_gamma   90.00
#
_symmetry.space_group_name_H-M   'P 1'
#
loop_
_entity.id
_entity.type
_entity.pdbx_description
1 polymer ?
#
loop_
_entity_poly.entity_id
_entity_poly.type
_entity_poly.pdbx_seq_one_letter_code
_entity_poly.pdbx_strand_id
1 'polypeptide(L)'
;MSTIGVAPMVILSAVYCLMGIAVLLGTVFWIWMLIDCLKHEPSGSNDKIIWVLVIVFLHAIGAIIYFFMRRQPRTRLGQPYNIP
;
A
#
# COMPACT_ATOMS: atom_id res chain seq x y z
N MET A 1 -39.80 -27.36 7.01
CA MET A 1 -38.63 -26.82 6.28
C MET A 1 -37.80 -26.01 7.27
N SER A 2 -36.74 -26.61 7.81
CA SER A 2 -35.99 -26.13 8.97
C SER A 2 -35.10 -24.92 8.61
N THR A 3 -35.31 -23.81 9.30
CA THR A 3 -34.53 -22.56 9.26
C THR A 3 -33.01 -22.76 9.49
N ILE A 4 -32.63 -23.93 10.01
CA ILE A 4 -31.26 -24.38 10.25
C ILE A 4 -30.40 -24.35 8.96
N GLY A 5 -31.00 -24.52 7.77
CA GLY A 5 -30.28 -24.50 6.49
C GLY A 5 -30.03 -23.10 5.91
N VAL A 6 -30.89 -22.12 6.18
CA VAL A 6 -30.80 -20.77 5.59
C VAL A 6 -29.85 -19.84 6.34
N ALA A 7 -29.76 -19.97 7.66
CA ALA A 7 -28.86 -19.16 8.49
C ALA A 7 -27.37 -19.28 8.08
N PRO A 8 -26.79 -20.49 7.89
CA PRO A 8 -25.39 -20.60 7.46
C PRO A 8 -25.17 -20.06 6.04
N MET A 9 -26.14 -20.19 5.13
CA MET A 9 -26.02 -19.64 3.77
C MET A 9 -25.96 -18.10 3.77
N VAL A 10 -26.73 -17.44 4.64
CA VAL A 10 -26.70 -15.98 4.81
C VAL A 10 -25.40 -15.51 5.46
N ILE A 11 -24.89 -16.25 6.45
CA ILE A 11 -23.60 -15.92 7.08
C ILE A 11 -22.46 -16.06 6.06
N LEU A 12 -22.42 -17.14 5.29
CA LEU A 12 -21.41 -17.35 4.27
C LEU A 12 -21.45 -16.28 3.16
N SER A 13 -22.65 -15.88 2.71
CA SER A 13 -22.80 -14.82 1.72
C SER A 13 -22.36 -13.46 2.25
N ALA A 14 -22.70 -13.14 3.50
CA ALA A 14 -22.24 -11.92 4.16
C ALA A 14 -20.71 -11.88 4.29
N VAL A 15 -20.08 -12.98 4.70
CA VAL A 15 -18.61 -13.09 4.77
C VAL A 15 -17.96 -12.91 3.39
N TYR A 16 -18.53 -13.52 2.34
CA TYR A 16 -18.02 -13.37 0.98
C TYR A 16 -18.11 -11.92 0.49
N CYS A 17 -19.24 -11.24 0.72
CA CYS A 17 -19.41 -9.83 0.40
C CYS A 17 -18.41 -8.94 1.15
N LEU A 18 -18.21 -9.21 2.45
CA LEU A 18 -17.28 -8.45 3.29
C LEU A 18 -15.82 -8.63 2.81
N MET A 19 -15.45 -9.85 2.43
CA MET A 19 -14.14 -10.14 1.86
C MET A 19 -13.94 -9.46 0.50
N GLY A 20 -14.97 -9.43 -0.35
CA GLY A 20 -14.94 -8.71 -1.63
C GLY A 20 -14.72 -7.21 -1.47
N ILE A 21 -15.39 -6.59 -0.48
CA ILE A 21 -15.19 -5.17 -0.15
C ILE A 21 -13.77 -4.93 0.36
N ALA A 22 -13.24 -5.80 1.24
CA ALA A 22 -11.88 -5.67 1.75
C ALA A 22 -10.83 -5.73 0.62
N VAL A 23 -11.01 -6.63 -0.36
CA VAL A 23 -10.13 -6.72 -1.53
C VAL A 23 -10.22 -5.46 -2.38
N LEU A 24 -11.43 -4.95 -2.64
CA LEU A 24 -11.64 -3.69 -3.37
C LEU A 24 -10.98 -2.49 -2.69
N LEU A 25 -11.08 -2.38 -1.38
CA LEU A 25 -10.41 -1.32 -0.63
C LEU A 25 -8.89 -1.50 -0.67
N GLY A 26 -8.40 -2.74 -0.59
CA GLY A 26 -6.98 -3.07 -0.71
C GLY A 26 -6.41 -2.70 -2.09
N THR A 27 -7.15 -2.94 -3.18
CA THR A 27 -6.71 -2.57 -4.54
C THR A 27 -6.73 -1.06 -4.75
N VAL A 28 -7.73 -0.35 -4.24
CA VAL A 28 -7.76 1.13 -4.29
C VAL A 28 -6.58 1.72 -3.53
N PHE A 29 -6.29 1.21 -2.33
CA PHE A 29 -5.14 1.63 -1.54
C PHE A 29 -3.81 1.35 -2.26
N TRP A 30 -3.68 0.17 -2.89
CA TRP A 30 -2.52 -0.19 -3.67
C TRP A 30 -2.28 0.74 -4.87
N ILE A 31 -3.33 1.04 -5.65
CA ILE A 31 -3.23 2.00 -6.78
C ILE A 31 -2.85 3.38 -6.27
N TRP A 32 -3.45 3.83 -5.17
CA TRP A 32 -3.16 5.14 -4.60
C TRP A 32 -1.68 5.26 -4.19
N MET A 33 -1.09 4.22 -3.60
CA MET A 33 0.34 4.17 -3.26
C MET A 33 1.24 4.18 -4.50
N LEU A 34 0.82 3.54 -5.59
CA LEU A 34 1.54 3.60 -6.86
C LEU A 34 1.57 5.03 -7.43
N ILE A 35 0.42 5.73 -7.39
CA ILE A 35 0.31 7.13 -7.82
C ILE A 35 1.18 8.03 -6.94
N ASP A 36 1.17 7.81 -5.63
CA ASP A 36 2.00 8.56 -4.69
C ASP A 36 3.50 8.39 -4.98
N CYS A 37 3.93 7.16 -5.25
CA CYS A 37 5.29 6.86 -5.68
C CYS A 37 5.65 7.55 -6.99
N LEU A 38 4.74 7.53 -7.97
CA LEU A 38 4.99 8.15 -9.28
C LEU A 38 5.06 9.68 -9.22
N LYS A 39 4.29 10.32 -8.33
CA LYS A 39 4.22 11.78 -8.20
C LYS A 39 5.34 12.37 -7.35
N HIS A 40 5.71 11.71 -6.26
CA HIS A 40 6.63 12.28 -5.27
C HIS A 40 8.07 11.78 -5.40
N GLU A 41 8.32 10.68 -6.13
CA GLU A 41 9.68 10.18 -6.32
C GLU A 41 10.37 10.89 -7.50
N PRO A 42 11.57 11.48 -7.31
CA PRO A 42 12.26 12.24 -8.34
C PRO A 42 12.64 11.35 -9.53
N SER A 43 12.34 11.82 -10.74
CA SER A 43 12.54 11.12 -12.02
C SER A 43 14.01 10.90 -12.42
N GLY A 44 14.96 11.46 -11.67
CA GLY A 44 16.40 11.37 -11.96
C GLY A 44 17.12 10.16 -11.35
N SER A 45 16.46 9.38 -10.49
CA SER A 45 17.06 8.21 -9.82
C SER A 45 16.31 6.92 -10.16
N ASN A 46 17.06 5.81 -10.27
CA ASN A 46 16.51 4.45 -10.41
C ASN A 46 15.59 4.06 -9.23
N ASP A 47 15.65 4.79 -8.12
CA ASP A 47 14.81 4.59 -6.94
C ASP A 47 13.31 4.59 -7.28
N LYS A 48 12.88 5.43 -8.23
CA LYS A 48 11.49 5.47 -8.69
C LYS A 48 11.04 4.14 -9.28
N ILE A 49 11.89 3.54 -10.12
CA ILE A 49 11.58 2.27 -10.79
C ILE A 49 11.58 1.13 -9.76
N ILE A 50 12.56 1.12 -8.84
CA ILE A 50 12.65 0.09 -7.80
C ILE A 50 11.41 0.11 -6.91
N TRP A 51 10.97 1.29 -6.45
CA TRP A 51 9.78 1.41 -5.61
C TRP A 51 8.50 1.00 -6.33
N VAL A 52 8.34 1.39 -7.59
CA VAL A 52 7.22 0.93 -8.42
C VAL A 52 7.25 -0.60 -8.55
N LEU A 53 8.41 -1.19 -8.80
CA LEU A 53 8.56 -2.65 -8.91
C LEU A 53 8.18 -3.36 -7.61
N VAL A 54 8.65 -2.86 -6.47
CA VAL A 54 8.33 -3.40 -5.14
C VAL A 54 6.83 -3.33 -4.86
N ILE A 55 6.19 -2.18 -5.13
CA ILE A 55 4.74 -2.00 -4.93
C ILE A 55 3.96 -2.93 -5.87
N VAL A 56 4.37 -3.07 -7.13
CA VAL A 56 3.67 -3.92 -8.12
C VAL A 56 3.79 -5.41 -7.78
N PHE A 57 5.01 -5.91 -7.55
CA PHE A 57 5.24 -7.33 -7.29
C PHE A 57 4.75 -7.79 -5.92
N LEU A 58 4.78 -6.90 -4.92
CA LEU A 58 4.46 -7.25 -3.54
C LEU A 58 3.09 -6.72 -3.09
N HIS A 59 2.33 -6.07 -4.00
CA HIS A 59 0.97 -5.58 -3.79
C HIS A 59 0.81 -4.81 -2.47
N ALA A 60 -0.14 -5.20 -1.60
CA ALA A 60 -0.40 -4.56 -0.32
C ALA A 60 0.82 -4.55 0.61
N ILE A 61 1.65 -5.60 0.57
CA ILE A 61 2.87 -5.68 1.37
C ILE A 61 3.91 -4.67 0.84
N GLY A 62 4.02 -4.51 -0.47
CA GLY A 62 4.90 -3.52 -1.09
C GLY A 62 4.54 -2.08 -0.72
N ALA A 63 3.24 -1.78 -0.66
CA ALA A 63 2.73 -0.49 -0.18
C ALA A 63 3.09 -0.21 1.29
N ILE A 64 2.98 -1.22 2.16
CA ILE A 64 3.36 -1.09 3.58
C ILE A 64 4.86 -0.82 3.71
N ILE A 65 5.71 -1.57 2.99
CA ILE A 65 7.17 -1.37 3.03
C ILE A 65 7.54 0.03 2.53
N TYR A 66 6.92 0.48 1.44
CA TYR A 66 7.10 1.84 0.93
C TYR A 66 6.72 2.89 1.97
N PHE A 67 5.58 2.74 2.64
CA PHE A 67 5.12 3.66 3.68
C PHE A 67 6.12 3.76 4.85
N PHE A 68 6.65 2.64 5.32
CA PHE A 68 7.64 2.62 6.42
C PHE A 68 9.01 3.17 6.00
N MET A 69 9.50 2.78 4.82
CA MET A 69 10.85 3.16 4.36
C MET A 69 10.92 4.63 3.92
N ARG A 70 9.86 5.15 3.28
CA ARG A 70 9.80 6.57 2.89
C ARG A 70 9.73 7.51 4.09
N ARG A 71 9.30 7.00 5.25
CA ARG A 71 9.33 7.69 6.54
C ARG A 71 10.71 7.76 7.19
N GLN A 72 11.79 7.51 6.44
CA GLN A 72 13.13 7.93 6.84
C GLN A 72 13.35 9.36 6.31
N PRO A 73 12.94 10.43 7.03
CA PRO A 73 13.41 11.76 6.71
C PRO A 73 14.93 11.67 6.81
N ARG A 74 15.59 11.98 5.69
CA ARG A 74 17.03 12.15 5.62
C ARG A 74 17.42 12.97 6.84
N THR A 75 17.98 12.30 7.85
CA THR A 75 18.68 12.96 8.93
C THR A 75 19.89 13.58 8.24
N ARG A 76 19.70 14.78 7.68
CA ARG A 76 20.78 15.71 7.34
C ARG A 76 21.34 16.21 8.66
N LEU A 77 21.83 15.30 9.48
CA LEU A 77 22.73 15.61 10.57
C LEU A 77 24.09 15.83 9.91
N GLY A 78 24.57 17.07 10.00
CA GLY A 78 25.99 17.38 9.81
C GLY A 78 26.37 17.98 8.47
N GLN A 79 25.77 19.11 8.07
CA GLN A 79 26.57 20.12 7.39
C GLN A 79 26.89 21.23 8.40
N PRO A 80 28.10 21.24 9.01
CA PRO A 80 28.56 22.43 9.71
C PRO A 80 28.65 23.55 8.67
N TYR A 81 27.91 24.63 8.91
CA TYR A 81 27.92 25.84 8.11
C TYR A 81 29.27 26.54 8.33
N ASN A 82 30.30 26.09 7.60
CA ASN A 82 31.58 26.76 7.50
C ASN A 82 31.52 27.75 6.33
N ILE A 83 31.02 28.94 6.62
CA ILE A 83 31.21 30.15 5.83
C ILE A 83 32.32 30.98 6.49
N PRO A 84 33.47 31.20 5.84
CA PRO A 84 34.34 32.32 6.17
C PRO A 84 33.69 33.67 5.80
#